data_AF-A0A7C6WT79-F1
#
_entry.id   AF-A0A7C6WT79-F1
#
_cell.length_a   1.000
_cell.length_b   1.000
_cell.length_c   1.000
_cell.angle_alpha   90.00
_cell.angle_beta   90.00
_cell.angle_gamma   90.00
#
_symmetry.space_group_name_H-M   'P 1'
#
loop_
_entity.id
_entity.type
_entity.pdbx_description
1 polymer ?
#
loop_
_entity_poly.entity_id
_entity_poly.type
_entity_poly.pdbx_seq_one_letter_code
_entity_poly.pdbx_strand_id
1 'polypeptide(L)'
;KSKDSRLPIVITKVYLMRWRIEEYYRFKKQQFGLEDFRVQSLNSIRALNTLLTILIGLLSTFAEKQNESLLIMEIIECSKRIYGKSQFIYYALADGIFNILKKTREGIVAFLVPLKHPASQQMTIFKALGIKECEHYAY
;
A
#
# COMPACT_ATOMS: atom_id res chain seq x y z
N LYS A 1 -47.52 16.84 -15.68
CA LYS A 1 -46.31 16.49 -14.89
C LYS A 1 -45.90 15.07 -15.27
N SER A 2 -44.66 14.87 -15.75
CA SER A 2 -44.13 13.53 -16.01
C SER A 2 -44.16 12.70 -14.72
N LYS A 3 -44.67 11.46 -14.78
CA LYS A 3 -44.79 10.52 -13.64
C LYS A 3 -43.50 9.72 -13.38
N ASP A 4 -42.42 10.01 -14.09
CA ASP A 4 -41.21 9.18 -14.00
C ASP A 4 -40.43 9.47 -12.72
N SER A 5 -40.59 8.59 -11.72
CA SER A 5 -39.93 8.68 -10.41
C SER A 5 -38.42 8.44 -10.48
N ARG A 6 -37.90 7.95 -11.62
CA ARG A 6 -36.48 7.64 -11.80
C ARG A 6 -35.61 8.90 -11.85
N LEU A 7 -36.08 9.95 -12.50
CA LEU A 7 -35.31 11.20 -12.68
C LEU A 7 -34.96 11.86 -11.34
N PRO A 8 -35.90 12.08 -10.40
CA PRO A 8 -35.57 12.62 -9.07
C PRO A 8 -34.59 11.75 -8.29
N ILE A 9 -34.68 10.42 -8.39
CA ILE A 9 -33.78 9.49 -7.70
C ILE A 9 -32.36 9.62 -8.23
N VAL A 10 -32.19 9.69 -9.56
CA VAL A 10 -30.87 9.87 -10.18
C VAL A 10 -30.26 11.22 -9.79
N ILE A 11 -31.03 12.30 -9.86
CA ILE A 11 -30.58 13.65 -9.46
C ILE A 11 -30.12 13.64 -8.00
N THR A 12 -30.92 13.05 -7.11
CA THR A 12 -30.59 12.94 -5.69
C THR A 12 -29.32 12.11 -5.47
N LYS A 13 -29.16 10.99 -6.17
CA LYS A 13 -27.93 10.17 -6.09
C LYS A 13 -26.70 10.94 -6.56
N VAL A 14 -26.77 11.66 -7.68
CA VAL A 14 -25.66 12.48 -8.18
C VAL A 14 -25.31 13.58 -7.19
N TYR A 15 -26.31 14.25 -6.61
CA TYR A 15 -26.09 15.27 -5.59
C TYR A 15 -25.41 14.69 -4.33
N LEU A 16 -25.83 13.51 -3.88
CA LEU A 16 -25.17 12.82 -2.75
C LEU A 16 -23.74 12.37 -3.12
N MET A 17 -23.50 11.91 -4.35
CA MET A 17 -22.15 11.54 -4.82
C MET A 17 -21.19 12.71 -4.89
N ARG A 18 -21.68 13.95 -5.08
CA ARG A 18 -20.85 15.16 -4.98
C ARG A 18 -20.07 15.20 -3.67
N TRP A 19 -20.65 14.75 -2.55
CA TRP A 19 -20.01 14.76 -1.22
C TRP A 19 -18.70 13.98 -1.18
N ARG A 20 -18.47 13.05 -2.12
CA ARG A 20 -17.19 12.30 -2.21
C ARG A 20 -15.98 13.22 -2.38
N ILE A 21 -16.13 14.39 -3.01
CA ILE A 21 -15.03 15.35 -3.16
C ILE A 21 -14.62 15.98 -1.82
N GLU A 22 -15.59 16.22 -0.93
CA GLU A 22 -15.32 16.78 0.40
C GLU A 22 -14.61 15.75 1.27
N GLU A 23 -15.03 14.49 1.18
CA GLU A 23 -14.36 13.39 1.87
C GLU A 23 -12.93 13.19 1.36
N TYR A 24 -12.70 13.34 0.04
CA TYR A 24 -11.35 13.35 -0.53
C TYR A 24 -10.48 14.48 0.05
N TYR A 25 -11.00 15.71 0.12
CA TYR A 25 -10.26 16.82 0.72
C TYR A 25 -10.00 16.60 2.21
N ARG A 26 -10.96 16.04 2.94
CA ARG A 26 -10.78 15.68 4.36
C ARG A 26 -9.68 14.63 4.53
N PHE A 27 -9.73 13.54 3.76
CA PHE A 27 -8.74 12.48 3.76
C PHE A 27 -7.33 13.04 3.53
N LYS A 28 -7.19 13.86 2.50
CA LYS A 28 -5.93 14.48 2.12
C LYS A 28 -5.35 15.36 3.25
N LYS A 29 -6.21 16.13 3.92
CA LYS A 29 -5.83 17.05 5.01
C LYS A 29 -5.51 16.34 6.32
N GLN A 30 -6.38 15.41 6.74
CA GLN A 30 -6.26 14.74 8.04
C GLN A 30 -5.27 13.58 8.01
N GLN A 31 -5.40 12.65 7.06
CA GLN A 31 -4.60 11.41 7.07
C GLN A 31 -3.11 11.69 6.85
N PHE A 32 -2.78 12.67 6.00
CA PHE A 32 -1.39 12.99 5.64
C PHE A 32 -0.87 14.27 6.30
N GLY A 33 -1.62 14.86 7.23
CA GLY A 33 -1.19 16.07 7.93
C GLY A 33 -0.92 17.27 7.02
N LEU A 34 -1.63 17.39 5.90
CA LEU A 34 -1.44 18.50 4.94
C LEU A 34 -1.80 19.87 5.51
N GLU A 35 -2.44 19.95 6.67
CA GLU A 35 -2.67 21.25 7.33
C GLU A 35 -1.45 21.69 8.16
N ASP A 36 -0.51 20.79 8.48
CA ASP A 36 0.69 21.07 9.29
C ASP A 36 2.01 20.77 8.54
N PHE A 37 2.06 20.96 7.21
CA PHE A 37 3.32 20.83 6.48
C PHE A 37 4.26 22.00 6.79
N ARG A 38 5.56 21.72 6.98
CA ARG A 38 6.59 22.72 7.35
C ARG A 38 7.30 23.36 6.14
N VAL A 39 6.74 23.17 4.97
CA VAL A 39 7.30 23.62 3.70
C VAL A 39 6.84 25.05 3.39
N GLN A 40 7.77 25.97 3.16
CA GLN A 40 7.45 27.40 2.99
C GLN A 40 7.28 27.84 1.52
N SER A 41 8.08 27.29 0.60
CA SER A 41 8.05 27.77 -0.79
C SER A 41 6.82 27.28 -1.55
N LEU A 42 6.20 28.14 -2.35
CA LEU A 42 5.03 27.79 -3.14
C LEU A 42 5.30 26.64 -4.11
N ASN A 43 6.50 26.59 -4.69
CA ASN A 43 6.90 25.53 -5.62
C ASN A 43 6.97 24.18 -4.91
N SER A 44 7.57 24.12 -3.72
CA SER A 44 7.64 22.89 -2.93
C SER A 44 6.27 22.46 -2.39
N ILE A 45 5.39 23.40 -2.04
CA ILE A 45 3.99 23.09 -1.66
C ILE A 45 3.25 22.44 -2.84
N ARG A 46 3.40 23.01 -4.04
CA ARG A 46 2.81 22.45 -5.27
C ARG A 46 3.35 21.05 -5.56
N ALA A 47 4.66 20.85 -5.47
CA ALA A 47 5.27 19.54 -5.68
C ALA A 47 4.76 18.49 -4.69
N LEU A 48 4.70 18.85 -3.40
CA LEU A 48 4.16 17.97 -2.34
C LEU A 48 2.68 17.63 -2.58
N ASN A 49 1.89 18.62 -3.00
CA ASN A 49 0.48 18.43 -3.36
C ASN A 49 0.32 17.49 -4.56
N THR A 50 1.21 17.58 -5.56
CA THR A 50 1.22 16.69 -6.74
C THR A 50 1.58 15.26 -6.33
N LEU A 51 2.63 15.08 -5.52
CA LEU A 51 3.02 13.76 -5.00
C LEU A 51 1.87 13.09 -4.25
N LEU A 52 1.19 13.84 -3.39
CA LEU A 52 0.07 13.29 -2.65
C LEU A 52 -1.11 12.93 -3.57
N THR A 53 -1.33 13.70 -4.63
CA THR A 53 -2.37 13.40 -5.62
C THR A 53 -2.05 12.11 -6.39
N ILE A 54 -0.79 11.90 -6.78
CA ILE A 54 -0.34 10.63 -7.40
C ILE A 54 -0.53 9.46 -6.44
N LEU A 55 -0.17 9.64 -5.16
CA LEU A 55 -0.34 8.61 -4.13
C LEU A 55 -1.81 8.23 -3.95
N ILE A 56 -2.73 9.20 -3.89
CA ILE A 56 -4.15 8.91 -3.80
C ILE A 56 -4.66 8.23 -5.08
N GLY A 57 -4.10 8.59 -6.24
CA GLY A 57 -4.34 7.87 -7.50
C GLY A 57 -3.98 6.39 -7.40
N LEU A 58 -2.83 6.06 -6.79
CA LEU A 58 -2.43 4.67 -6.52
C LEU A 58 -3.38 3.98 -5.53
N LEU A 59 -3.82 4.67 -4.47
CA LEU A 59 -4.82 4.12 -3.55
C LEU A 59 -6.16 3.86 -4.26
N SER A 60 -6.51 4.67 -5.26
CA SER A 60 -7.71 4.48 -6.08
C SER A 60 -7.62 3.18 -6.90
N THR A 61 -6.47 2.91 -7.53
CA THR A 61 -6.30 1.66 -8.30
C THR A 61 -6.31 0.43 -7.41
N PHE A 62 -5.85 0.54 -6.15
CA PHE A 62 -6.01 -0.51 -5.16
C PHE A 62 -7.47 -0.68 -4.72
N ALA A 63 -8.18 0.43 -4.48
CA ALA A 63 -9.59 0.37 -4.11
C ALA A 63 -10.48 -0.26 -5.18
N GLU A 64 -10.16 -0.09 -6.46
CA GLU A 64 -10.86 -0.76 -7.57
C GLU A 64 -10.68 -2.29 -7.50
N LYS A 65 -9.47 -2.75 -7.20
CA LYS A 65 -9.12 -4.19 -7.15
C LYS A 65 -9.45 -4.87 -5.83
N GLN A 66 -10.13 -4.20 -4.91
CA GLN A 66 -10.38 -4.66 -3.55
C GLN A 66 -11.14 -5.99 -3.43
N ASN A 67 -11.93 -6.36 -4.44
CA ASN A 67 -12.72 -7.60 -4.44
C ASN A 67 -12.04 -8.71 -5.25
N GLU A 68 -11.00 -8.38 -6.02
CA GLU A 68 -10.32 -9.30 -6.94
C GLU A 68 -8.98 -9.76 -6.38
N SER A 69 -8.27 -8.87 -5.68
CA SER A 69 -6.93 -9.12 -5.18
C SER A 69 -6.95 -9.52 -3.70
N LEU A 70 -6.46 -10.72 -3.42
CA LEU A 70 -6.23 -11.23 -2.05
C LEU A 70 -5.34 -10.27 -1.23
N LEU A 71 -4.30 -9.72 -1.85
CA LEU A 71 -3.39 -8.77 -1.21
C LEU A 71 -4.14 -7.57 -0.66
N ILE A 72 -5.09 -7.01 -1.42
CA ILE A 72 -5.79 -5.80 -1.02
C ILE A 72 -6.80 -6.08 0.09
N MET A 73 -7.43 -7.25 0.06
CA MET A 73 -8.27 -7.71 1.18
C MET A 73 -7.47 -7.83 2.47
N GLU A 74 -6.29 -8.45 2.42
CA GLU A 74 -5.37 -8.56 3.57
C GLU A 74 -4.88 -7.19 4.06
N ILE A 75 -4.62 -6.23 3.17
CA ILE A 75 -4.29 -4.85 3.57
C ILE A 75 -5.45 -4.23 4.37
N ILE A 76 -6.68 -4.40 3.90
CA ILE A 76 -7.87 -3.84 4.57
C ILE A 76 -8.05 -4.49 5.95
N GLU A 77 -7.81 -5.79 6.09
CA GLU A 77 -7.84 -6.47 7.40
C GLU A 77 -6.73 -5.97 8.32
N CYS A 78 -5.51 -5.77 7.80
CA CYS A 78 -4.38 -5.20 8.54
C CYS A 78 -4.63 -3.78 9.05
N SER A 79 -5.61 -3.06 8.51
CA SER A 79 -6.06 -1.76 9.01
C SER A 79 -6.60 -1.82 10.44
N LYS A 80 -7.11 -2.99 10.89
CA LYS A 80 -7.67 -3.22 12.25
C LYS A 80 -8.69 -2.16 12.69
N ARG A 81 -9.64 -1.82 11.81
CA ARG A 81 -10.67 -0.81 12.09
C ARG A 81 -11.81 -1.37 12.93
N ILE A 82 -12.24 -0.58 13.92
CA ILE A 82 -13.28 -0.96 14.90
C ILE A 82 -14.66 -1.15 14.23
N TYR A 83 -15.01 -0.28 13.28
CA TYR A 83 -16.33 -0.26 12.62
C TYR A 83 -16.36 -0.99 11.27
N GLY A 84 -15.34 -1.80 10.97
CA GLY A 84 -15.23 -2.50 9.68
C GLY A 84 -14.86 -1.58 8.51
N LYS A 85 -15.25 -2.00 7.29
CA LYS A 85 -14.90 -1.33 6.03
C LYS A 85 -15.75 -0.08 5.81
N SER A 86 -15.13 1.10 5.86
CA SER A 86 -15.77 2.38 5.54
C SER A 86 -16.23 2.42 4.07
N GLN A 87 -17.29 3.19 3.77
CA GLN A 87 -17.69 3.52 2.40
C GLN A 87 -16.55 4.20 1.62
N PHE A 88 -15.69 4.95 2.32
CA PHE A 88 -14.48 5.52 1.76
C PHE A 88 -13.26 4.66 2.16
N ILE A 89 -12.91 3.74 1.27
CA ILE A 89 -11.93 2.68 1.51
C ILE A 89 -10.50 3.19 1.63
N TYR A 90 -10.18 4.38 1.08
CA TYR A 90 -8.81 4.90 1.04
C TYR A 90 -8.18 5.06 2.42
N TYR A 91 -8.98 5.39 3.44
CA TYR A 91 -8.46 5.44 4.80
C TYR A 91 -8.02 4.06 5.30
N ALA A 92 -8.82 3.01 5.04
CA ALA A 92 -8.48 1.64 5.47
C ALA A 92 -7.22 1.14 4.74
N LEU A 93 -7.10 1.44 3.45
CA LEU A 93 -5.90 1.11 2.67
C LEU A 93 -4.66 1.85 3.19
N ALA A 94 -4.77 3.15 3.46
CA ALA A 94 -3.64 3.92 3.98
C ALA A 94 -3.17 3.39 5.34
N ASP A 95 -4.09 3.14 6.27
CA ASP A 95 -3.79 2.56 7.59
C ASP A 95 -3.20 1.15 7.48
N GLY A 96 -3.76 0.31 6.59
CA GLY A 96 -3.29 -1.05 6.36
C GLY A 96 -1.86 -1.08 5.83
N ILE A 97 -1.58 -0.28 4.78
CA ILE A 97 -0.24 -0.13 4.23
C ILE A 97 0.73 0.38 5.30
N PHE A 98 0.32 1.40 6.07
CA PHE A 98 1.13 1.93 7.16
C PHE A 98 1.47 0.86 8.20
N ASN A 99 0.48 0.07 8.64
CA ASN A 99 0.68 -0.99 9.62
C ASN A 99 1.60 -2.11 9.12
N ILE A 100 1.52 -2.45 7.83
CA ILE A 100 2.40 -3.44 7.20
C ILE A 100 3.83 -2.90 7.18
N LEU A 101 4.03 -1.71 6.64
CA LEU A 101 5.35 -1.11 6.50
C LEU A 101 6.00 -0.77 7.84
N LYS A 102 5.20 -0.42 8.86
CA LYS A 102 5.67 -0.16 10.22
C LYS A 102 6.33 -1.40 10.86
N LYS A 103 5.91 -2.60 10.48
CA LYS A 103 6.49 -3.85 11.00
C LYS A 103 7.79 -4.24 10.29
N THR A 104 8.07 -3.66 9.13
CA THR A 104 9.26 -3.98 8.34
C THR A 104 10.50 -3.42 9.03
N ARG A 105 11.42 -4.30 9.44
CA ARG A 105 12.68 -3.94 10.14
C ARG A 105 13.86 -3.73 9.20
N GLU A 106 13.72 -4.18 7.95
CA GLU A 106 14.77 -4.15 6.94
C GLU A 106 14.35 -3.23 5.78
N GLY A 107 15.32 -2.52 5.21
CA GLY A 107 15.07 -1.64 4.06
C GLY A 107 14.86 -2.41 2.76
N ILE A 108 14.47 -1.70 1.71
CA ILE A 108 14.29 -2.25 0.35
C ILE A 108 15.56 -2.96 -0.16
N VAL A 109 16.74 -2.54 0.30
CA VAL A 109 18.02 -3.15 -0.08
C VAL A 109 18.06 -4.64 0.30
N ALA A 110 17.55 -5.03 1.47
CA ALA A 110 17.50 -6.43 1.89
C ALA A 110 16.56 -7.27 1.00
N PHE A 111 15.52 -6.64 0.45
CA PHE A 111 14.63 -7.27 -0.51
C PHE A 111 15.26 -7.40 -1.92
N LEU A 112 16.08 -6.43 -2.33
CA LEU A 112 16.74 -6.42 -3.65
C LEU A 112 17.99 -7.32 -3.69
N VAL A 113 18.68 -7.47 -2.56
CA VAL A 113 19.79 -8.40 -2.46
C VAL A 113 19.20 -9.81 -2.43
N PRO A 114 19.51 -10.68 -3.41
CA PRO A 114 19.03 -12.05 -3.37
C PRO A 114 19.51 -12.68 -2.06
N LEU A 115 18.58 -13.29 -1.32
CA LEU A 115 18.92 -14.17 -0.20
C LEU A 115 20.01 -15.11 -0.69
N LYS A 116 21.22 -14.99 -0.13
CA LYS A 116 22.28 -15.98 -0.38
C LYS A 116 21.71 -17.31 0.08
N HIS A 117 21.23 -18.12 -0.86
CA HIS A 117 20.85 -19.48 -0.54
C HIS A 117 22.08 -20.17 0.06
N PRO A 118 21.94 -20.88 1.19
CA PRO A 118 23.03 -21.68 1.70
C PRO A 118 23.49 -22.59 0.55
N ALA A 119 24.81 -22.73 0.39
CA ALA A 119 25.38 -23.60 -0.64
C ALA A 119 24.68 -24.97 -0.55
N SER A 120 24.31 -25.54 -1.70
CA SER A 120 23.60 -26.82 -1.71
C SER A 120 24.39 -27.85 -0.90
N GLN A 121 23.69 -28.71 -0.17
CA GLN A 121 24.33 -29.74 0.65
C GLN A 121 25.20 -30.66 -0.21
N GLN A 122 24.89 -30.81 -1.50
CA GLN A 122 25.70 -31.53 -2.48
C GLN A 122 27.10 -30.89 -2.67
N MET A 123 27.17 -29.56 -2.80
CA MET A 123 28.44 -28.83 -2.94
C MET A 123 29.27 -28.84 -1.65
N THR A 124 28.63 -29.00 -0.50
CA THR A 124 29.28 -28.92 0.82
C THR A 124 29.41 -30.31 1.47
N ILE A 125 29.15 -31.39 0.72
CA ILE A 125 28.98 -32.74 1.25
C ILE A 125 30.23 -33.24 1.99
N PHE A 126 31.41 -32.97 1.45
CA PHE A 126 32.68 -33.36 2.08
C PHE A 126 32.92 -32.64 3.41
N LYS A 127 32.63 -31.34 3.46
CA LYS A 127 32.73 -30.53 4.68
C LYS A 127 31.67 -30.91 5.71
N ALA A 128 30.45 -31.24 5.28
CA ALA A 128 29.37 -31.69 6.15
C ALA A 128 29.62 -33.08 6.75
N LEU A 129 30.28 -33.96 5.99
CA LEU A 129 30.70 -35.29 6.44
C LEU A 129 32.04 -35.30 7.20
N GLY A 130 32.68 -34.14 7.38
CA GLY A 130 33.97 -34.01 8.09
C GLY A 130 35.15 -34.67 7.37
N ILE A 131 35.02 -34.95 6.07
CA ILE A 131 36.06 -35.58 5.26
C ILE A 131 37.04 -34.48 4.83
N LYS A 132 38.28 -34.54 5.32
CA LYS A 132 39.36 -33.68 4.82
C LYS A 132 39.68 -34.10 3.38
N GLU A 133 39.75 -33.15 2.46
CA GLU A 133 40.27 -33.40 1.11
C GLU A 133 41.70 -33.95 1.26
N CYS A 134 41.89 -35.23 0.94
CA CYS A 134 43.23 -35.80 0.89
C CYS A 134 43.94 -35.21 -0.33
N GLU A 135 44.86 -34.28 -0.09
CA GLU A 135 45.83 -33.80 -1.08
C GLU A 135 46.85 -34.90 -1.40
N HIS A 136 46.39 -35.98 -2.02
CA HIS A 136 47.27 -36.95 -2.63
C HIS A 136 46.65 -37.30 -3.96
N TYR A 137 47.01 -36.56 -5.01
CA TYR A 137 47.38 -37.05 -6.34
C TYR A 137 47.88 -35.84 -7.15
N ALA A 138 49.11 -35.41 -6.89
CA ALA A 138 49.91 -34.67 -7.87
C ALA A 138 50.86 -35.70 -8.50
N TYR A 139 50.54 -36.12 -9.73
CA TYR A 139 51.50 -36.71 -10.66
C TYR A 139 51.72 -35.70 -11.78
#